data_AF-A0A8H8JVT0-F1
#
_entry.id   AF-A0A8H8JVT0-F1
#
_cell.length_a   1.000
_cell.length_b   1.000
_cell.length_c   1.000
_cell.angle_alpha   90.00
_cell.angle_beta   90.00
_cell.angle_gamma   90.00
#
_symmetry.space_group_name_H-M   'P 1'
#
loop_
_entity.id
_entity.type
_entity.pdbx_description
1 polymer ?
#
loop_
_entity_poly.entity_id
_entity_poly.type
_entity_poly.pdbx_seq_one_letter_code
_entity_poly.pdbx_strand_id
1 'polypeptide(L)'
;MLIESGSSANFIDSQYARWLSLPLTELSCPWQVLGINCKEVRDAMHFKCTLTIAVQSHSFTAAFFCLPLGNRDVVLGLPWLKQANPQIDWPSMMLKIPEPLSANAANVTASNKTAFNIPTEFELFKDVFGEQFFASLPPHCPYNCAIPLAEGKDVP
;
A
#
# COMPACT_ATOMS: atom_id res chain seq x y z
N MET A 1 -6.91 10.10 9.87
CA MET A 1 -5.91 9.60 8.91
C MET A 1 -5.71 8.10 9.10
N LEU A 2 -5.66 7.33 8.02
CA LEU A 2 -5.37 5.89 8.02
C LEU A 2 -4.05 5.62 7.29
N ILE A 3 -3.26 4.67 7.77
CA ILE A 3 -2.07 4.15 7.08
C ILE A 3 -2.42 2.77 6.52
N GLU A 4 -2.30 2.59 5.21
CA GLU A 4 -2.79 1.39 4.51
C GLU A 4 -1.74 0.86 3.53
N SER A 5 -0.96 -0.14 3.94
CA SER A 5 0.07 -0.75 3.08
C SER A 5 -0.50 -1.53 1.90
N GLY A 6 -1.77 -1.95 1.96
CA GLY A 6 -2.49 -2.56 0.84
C GLY A 6 -2.95 -1.56 -0.22
N SER A 7 -2.78 -0.26 0.01
CA SER A 7 -3.23 0.79 -0.92
C SER A 7 -2.15 1.16 -1.92
N SER A 8 -2.44 1.05 -3.22
CA SER A 8 -1.53 1.44 -4.30
C SER A 8 -1.33 2.96 -4.43
N ALA A 9 -2.21 3.76 -3.85
CA ALA A 9 -2.19 5.22 -3.94
C ALA A 9 -2.52 5.88 -2.59
N ASN A 10 -2.34 7.20 -2.50
CA ASN A 10 -2.87 7.98 -1.40
C ASN A 10 -4.26 8.51 -1.76
N PHE A 11 -5.16 8.56 -0.79
CA PHE A 11 -6.53 9.04 -0.98
C PHE A 11 -6.90 10.12 0.03
N ILE A 12 -7.76 11.03 -0.39
CA ILE A 12 -8.35 12.07 0.45
C ILE A 12 -9.86 12.07 0.26
N ASP A 13 -10.60 12.34 1.33
CA ASP A 13 -12.05 12.48 1.24
C ASP A 13 -12.41 13.70 0.40
N SER A 14 -13.31 13.52 -0.56
CA SER A 14 -13.72 14.58 -1.48
C SER A 14 -14.34 15.80 -0.77
N GLN A 15 -15.05 15.61 0.34
CA GLN A 15 -15.60 16.72 1.13
C GLN A 15 -14.51 17.38 1.97
N TYR A 16 -13.62 16.59 2.55
CA TYR A 16 -12.48 17.11 3.32
C TYR A 16 -11.52 17.94 2.45
N ALA A 17 -11.23 17.49 1.23
CA ALA A 17 -10.41 18.24 0.27
C ALA A 17 -11.02 19.61 -0.08
N ARG A 18 -12.34 19.67 -0.24
CA ARG A 18 -13.08 20.93 -0.46
C ARG A 18 -13.09 21.82 0.77
N TRP A 19 -13.25 21.24 1.95
CA TRP A 19 -13.21 21.98 3.21
C TRP A 19 -11.84 22.66 3.41
N LEU A 20 -10.75 21.97 3.07
CA LEU A 20 -9.40 22.54 3.01
C LEU A 20 -9.17 23.51 1.85
N SER A 21 -10.16 23.72 0.97
CA SER A 21 -10.06 24.54 -0.24
C SER A 21 -8.88 24.15 -1.14
N LEU A 22 -8.58 22.84 -1.23
CA LEU A 22 -7.49 22.35 -2.07
C LEU A 22 -7.84 22.49 -3.56
N PRO A 23 -6.89 22.91 -4.41
CA PRO A 23 -7.10 22.92 -5.85
C PRO A 23 -7.22 21.49 -6.36
N LEU A 24 -8.39 21.16 -6.92
CA LEU A 24 -8.67 19.86 -7.51
C LEU A 24 -8.31 19.89 -9.00
N THR A 25 -7.53 18.91 -9.44
CA THR A 25 -7.18 18.70 -10.85
C THR A 25 -7.92 17.47 -11.36
N GLU A 26 -8.63 17.61 -12.47
CA GLU A 26 -9.30 16.50 -13.13
C GLU A 26 -8.29 15.52 -13.75
N LEU A 27 -8.59 14.22 -13.70
CA LEU A 27 -7.78 13.19 -14.32
C LEU A 27 -8.10 13.10 -15.81
N SER A 28 -7.07 13.03 -16.64
CA SER A 28 -7.22 12.85 -18.09
C SER A 28 -7.89 11.52 -18.47
N CYS A 29 -7.81 10.51 -17.60
CA CYS A 29 -8.51 9.25 -17.72
C CYS A 29 -9.05 8.88 -16.33
N PRO A 30 -10.37 8.93 -16.09
CA PRO A 30 -10.97 8.54 -14.82
C PRO A 30 -10.63 7.09 -14.48
N TRP A 31 -10.19 6.85 -13.24
CA TRP A 31 -9.82 5.50 -12.79
C TRP A 31 -10.99 4.84 -12.10
N GLN A 32 -11.38 3.64 -12.55
CA GLN A 32 -12.31 2.82 -11.76
C GLN A 32 -11.56 2.30 -10.53
N VAL A 33 -12.06 2.62 -9.34
CA VAL A 33 -11.48 2.13 -8.08
C VAL A 33 -12.31 0.93 -7.62
N LEU A 34 -11.72 -0.27 -7.67
CA LEU A 34 -12.32 -1.44 -7.05
C LEU A 34 -12.14 -1.38 -5.53
N GLY A 35 -13.24 -1.30 -4.80
CA GLY A 35 -13.24 -1.60 -3.37
C GLY A 35 -13.10 -3.12 -3.13
N ILE A 36 -12.50 -3.51 -2.01
CA ILE A 36 -12.24 -4.91 -1.60
C ILE A 36 -13.50 -5.81 -1.61
N ASN A 37 -14.70 -5.23 -1.57
CA ASN A 37 -15.96 -5.97 -1.52
C ASN A 37 -16.62 -6.24 -2.89
N CYS A 38 -15.95 -6.00 -4.02
CA CYS A 38 -16.52 -6.11 -5.38
C CYS A 38 -17.87 -5.38 -5.58
N LYS A 39 -18.19 -4.43 -4.71
CA LYS A 39 -19.30 -3.50 -4.88
C LYS A 39 -18.68 -2.29 -5.56
N GLU A 40 -18.95 -2.16 -6.85
CA GLU A 40 -18.56 -1.00 -7.66
C GLU A 40 -18.73 0.28 -6.84
N VAL A 41 -17.63 0.98 -6.58
CA VAL A 41 -17.72 2.41 -6.37
C VAL A 41 -18.14 2.93 -7.73
N ARG A 42 -19.45 3.15 -7.91
CA ARG A 42 -20.08 3.44 -9.22
C ARG A 42 -19.58 4.71 -9.89
N ASP A 43 -18.79 5.51 -9.18
CA ASP A 43 -18.11 6.66 -9.75
C ASP A 43 -16.64 6.34 -9.97
N ALA A 44 -16.20 6.55 -11.21
CA ALA A 44 -14.79 6.63 -11.51
C ALA A 44 -14.18 7.76 -10.67
N MET A 45 -12.93 7.58 -10.30
CA MET A 45 -12.16 8.61 -9.64
C MET A 45 -11.80 9.68 -10.66
N HIS A 46 -12.36 10.87 -10.50
CA HIS A 46 -12.22 11.96 -11.46
C HIS A 46 -11.17 13.01 -11.07
N PHE A 47 -10.82 13.11 -9.78
CA PHE A 47 -10.01 14.22 -9.29
C PHE A 47 -8.83 13.77 -8.44
N LYS A 48 -7.78 14.57 -8.48
CA LYS A 48 -6.64 14.53 -7.56
C LYS A 48 -6.31 15.91 -7.04
N CYS A 49 -5.60 15.98 -5.93
CA CYS A 49 -5.02 17.20 -5.41
C CYS A 49 -3.61 16.92 -4.87
N THR A 50 -2.86 17.99 -4.61
CA THR A 50 -1.60 17.92 -3.88
C THR A 50 -1.86 18.33 -2.43
N LEU A 51 -1.40 17.53 -1.48
CA LEU A 51 -1.49 17.82 -0.06
C LEU A 51 -0.11 17.68 0.58
N THR A 52 0.23 18.62 1.46
CA THR A 52 1.40 18.50 2.35
C THR A 52 0.93 18.06 3.72
N ILE A 53 1.47 16.93 4.19
CA ILE A 53 1.18 16.38 5.53
C ILE A 53 2.43 16.55 6.38
N ALA A 54 2.25 17.20 7.54
CA ALA A 54 3.29 17.28 8.56
C ALA A 54 3.13 16.10 9.54
N VAL A 55 4.22 15.35 9.75
CA VAL A 55 4.31 14.27 10.73
C VAL A 55 5.60 14.47 11.51
N GLN A 56 5.49 14.73 12.80
CA GLN A 56 6.64 15.08 13.66
C GLN A 56 7.38 16.31 13.12
N SER A 57 8.70 16.24 12.97
CA SER A 57 9.56 17.29 12.38
C SER A 57 9.59 17.27 10.85
N HIS A 58 8.86 16.34 10.19
CA HIS A 58 8.95 16.10 8.75
C HIS A 58 7.69 16.56 8.02
N SER A 59 7.86 17.00 6.77
CA SER A 59 6.77 17.38 5.88
C SER A 59 6.84 16.55 4.59
N PHE A 60 5.69 16.02 4.18
CA PHE A 60 5.57 15.17 3.00
C PHE A 60 4.53 15.76 2.05
N THR A 61 4.96 16.22 0.88
CA THR A 61 4.07 16.65 -0.19
C THR A 61 3.87 15.50 -1.16
N ALA A 62 2.61 15.10 -1.36
CA ALA A 62 2.26 14.04 -2.30
C ALA A 62 0.95 14.33 -3.03
N ALA A 63 0.74 13.62 -4.13
CA ALA A 63 -0.55 13.57 -4.81
C ALA A 63 -1.51 12.65 -4.04
N PHE A 64 -2.76 13.07 -3.93
CA PHE A 64 -3.86 12.34 -3.33
C PHE A 64 -5.02 12.30 -4.31
N PHE A 65 -5.62 11.14 -4.47
CA PHE A 65 -6.83 11.04 -5.26
C PHE A 65 -8.09 11.19 -4.41
N CYS A 66 -9.12 11.81 -4.96
CA CYS A 66 -10.35 12.14 -4.25
C CYS A 66 -11.36 11.01 -4.35
N LEU A 67 -11.80 10.48 -3.19
CA LEU A 67 -12.86 9.47 -3.09
C LEU A 67 -13.75 9.77 -1.88
N PRO A 68 -15.01 9.31 -1.84
CA PRO A 68 -15.80 9.34 -0.61
C PRO A 68 -15.26 8.27 0.36
N LEU A 69 -14.52 8.69 1.38
CA LEU A 69 -13.83 7.79 2.32
C LEU A 69 -14.64 7.47 3.58
N GLY A 70 -15.84 8.04 3.71
CA GLY A 70 -16.73 7.83 4.85
C GLY A 70 -16.24 8.59 6.08
N ASN A 71 -15.77 7.86 7.11
CA ASN A 71 -15.34 8.44 8.39
C ASN A 71 -13.83 8.75 8.45
N ARG A 72 -13.15 8.79 7.31
CA ARG A 72 -11.71 9.02 7.22
C ARG A 72 -11.43 10.19 6.30
N ASP A 73 -10.60 11.11 6.76
CA ASP A 73 -10.23 12.27 5.95
C ASP A 73 -9.17 11.95 4.89
N VAL A 74 -8.20 11.09 5.24
CA VAL A 74 -7.00 10.79 4.45
C VAL A 74 -6.58 9.34 4.65
N VAL A 75 -6.19 8.66 3.56
CA VAL A 75 -5.50 7.36 3.53
C VAL A 75 -4.11 7.55 2.95
N LEU A 76 -3.09 7.19 3.73
CA LEU A 76 -1.69 7.15 3.33
C LEU A 76 -1.36 5.74 2.81
N GLY A 77 -1.14 5.63 1.50
CA GLY A 77 -0.81 4.36 0.85
C GLY A 77 0.67 4.17 0.59
N LEU A 78 0.97 3.25 -0.33
CA LEU A 78 2.34 2.92 -0.74
C LEU A 78 3.19 4.14 -1.17
N PRO A 79 2.68 5.15 -1.89
CA PRO A 79 3.50 6.30 -2.27
C PRO A 79 4.05 7.04 -1.05
N TRP A 80 3.20 7.32 -0.04
CA TRP A 80 3.65 7.95 1.19
C TRP A 80 4.54 7.01 2.02
N LEU A 81 4.16 5.73 2.15
CA LEU A 81 4.93 4.74 2.91
C LEU A 81 6.36 4.57 2.39
N LYS A 82 6.55 4.54 1.06
CA LYS A 82 7.88 4.44 0.45
C LYS A 82 8.71 5.70 0.67
N GLN A 83 8.08 6.87 0.70
CA GLN A 83 8.77 8.14 0.93
C GLN A 83 9.16 8.33 2.39
N ALA A 84 8.24 8.07 3.31
CA ALA A 84 8.41 8.27 4.74
C ALA A 84 9.18 7.14 5.42
N ASN A 85 9.09 5.92 4.88
CA ASN A 85 9.62 4.68 5.42
C ASN A 85 9.54 4.61 6.96
N PRO A 86 8.33 4.77 7.53
CA PRO A 86 8.17 4.91 8.97
C PRO A 86 8.53 3.62 9.71
N GLN A 87 9.09 3.76 10.91
CA GLN A 87 9.12 2.68 11.89
C GLN A 87 7.79 2.66 12.62
N ILE A 88 7.09 1.53 12.56
CA ILE A 88 5.80 1.33 13.22
C ILE A 88 6.00 0.30 14.33
N ASP A 89 5.77 0.72 15.57
CA ASP A 89 5.70 -0.16 16.74
C ASP A 89 4.23 -0.54 16.95
N TRP A 90 3.85 -1.73 16.47
CA TRP A 90 2.47 -2.19 16.44
C TRP A 90 1.84 -2.39 17.83
N PRO A 91 2.50 -3.03 18.82
CA PRO A 91 1.96 -3.12 20.17
C PRO A 91 1.65 -1.78 20.82
N SER A 92 2.52 -0.78 20.65
CA SER A 92 2.31 0.55 21.25
C SER A 92 1.53 1.50 20.34
N MET A 93 1.24 1.09 19.10
CA MET A 93 0.63 1.91 18.05
C MET A 93 1.39 3.23 17.80
N MET A 94 2.72 3.19 17.93
CA MET A 94 3.58 4.35 17.73
C MET A 94 4.20 4.34 16.33
N LEU A 95 4.30 5.53 15.75
CA LEU A 95 4.98 5.76 14.49
C LEU A 95 6.17 6.70 14.70
N LYS A 96 7.31 6.39 14.09
CA LYS A 96 8.50 7.24 14.06
C LYS A 96 9.02 7.39 12.65
N ILE A 97 9.33 8.62 12.26
CA ILE A 97 10.07 8.88 11.02
C ILE A 97 11.57 8.85 11.35
N PRO A 98 12.37 8.01 10.68
CA PRO A 98 13.82 8.02 10.86
C PRO A 98 14.40 9.35 10.36
N GLU A 99 15.28 9.96 11.16
CA GLU A 99 16.07 11.09 10.67
C GLU A 99 17.00 10.62 9.54
N PRO A 100 17.20 11.41 8.48
CA PRO A 100 18.15 11.06 7.43
C PRO A 100 19.53 10.88 8.07
N LEU A 101 20.14 9.72 7.81
CA LEU A 101 21.50 9.44 8.26
C LEU A 101 22.41 10.57 7.74
N SER A 102 22.99 11.35 8.66
CA SER A 102 24.05 12.29 8.32
C SER A 102 25.13 11.50 7.58
N ALA A 103 25.57 12.00 6.42
CA ALA A 103 26.41 11.31 5.43
C ALA A 103 27.86 11.03 5.87
N ASN A 104 28.06 10.52 7.09
CA ASN A 104 29.35 10.11 7.63
C ASN A 104 29.44 8.58 7.89
N ALA A 105 28.43 7.81 7.47
CA ALA A 105 28.46 6.35 7.51
C ALA A 105 28.79 5.73 6.13
N ALA A 106 29.78 6.29 5.43
CA ALA A 106 30.50 5.53 4.41
C ALA A 106 31.38 4.52 5.16
N ASN A 107 30.88 3.29 5.31
CA ASN A 107 31.61 2.01 5.50
C ASN A 107 30.72 0.95 6.18
N VAL A 108 29.48 0.77 5.71
CA VAL A 108 28.79 -0.51 5.90
C VAL A 108 28.84 -1.23 4.56
N THR A 109 29.74 -2.19 4.52
CA THR A 109 29.99 -3.16 3.47
C THR A 109 28.71 -3.55 2.74
N ALA A 110 28.68 -3.25 1.43
CA ALA A 110 27.87 -3.98 0.47
C ALA A 110 28.35 -5.43 0.46
N SER A 111 27.87 -6.25 1.40
CA SER A 111 28.08 -7.69 1.40
C SER A 111 26.77 -8.38 1.05
N ASN A 112 26.80 -8.94 -0.15
CA ASN A 112 26.10 -10.15 -0.56
C ASN A 112 24.61 -9.99 -0.88
N LYS A 113 24.37 -9.66 -2.15
CA LYS A 113 23.26 -10.25 -2.92
C LYS A 113 23.35 -11.79 -2.76
N THR A 114 22.21 -12.40 -2.46
CA THR A 114 21.88 -13.84 -2.42
C THR A 114 22.40 -14.68 -1.24
N ALA A 115 21.72 -14.56 -0.11
CA ALA A 115 21.27 -15.73 0.65
C ALA A 115 19.98 -15.31 1.37
N PHE A 116 18.84 -15.89 0.99
CA PHE A 116 17.67 -15.82 1.85
C PHE A 116 18.06 -16.53 3.15
N ASN A 117 18.30 -15.76 4.22
CA ASN A 117 18.44 -16.30 5.57
C ASN A 117 17.03 -16.74 5.99
N ILE A 118 16.64 -17.92 5.51
CA ILE A 118 15.41 -18.58 5.91
C ILE A 118 15.63 -19.00 7.37
N PRO A 119 14.75 -18.60 8.31
CA PRO A 119 14.83 -19.10 9.68
C PRO A 119 14.84 -20.62 9.70
N THR A 120 15.53 -21.23 10.67
CA THR A 120 15.73 -22.69 10.71
C THR A 120 14.40 -23.45 10.69
N GLU A 121 13.34 -22.88 11.25
CA GLU A 121 11.98 -23.42 11.26
C GLU A 121 11.38 -23.57 9.85
N PHE A 122 11.88 -22.83 8.87
CA PHE A 122 11.41 -22.82 7.49
C PHE A 122 12.38 -23.46 6.50
N GLU A 123 13.51 -24.01 6.95
CA GLU A 123 14.47 -24.69 6.06
C GLU A 123 13.83 -25.84 5.27
N LEU A 124 12.84 -26.52 5.86
CA LEU A 124 12.07 -27.59 5.20
C LEU A 124 11.33 -27.11 3.94
N PHE A 125 11.03 -25.82 3.84
CA PHE A 125 10.26 -25.20 2.75
C PHE A 125 11.12 -24.34 1.83
N LYS A 126 12.44 -24.54 1.83
CA LYS A 126 13.38 -23.73 1.04
C LYS A 126 13.08 -23.77 -0.47
N ASP A 127 12.50 -24.86 -0.93
CA ASP A 127 12.04 -25.07 -2.31
C ASP A 127 10.84 -24.20 -2.70
N VAL A 128 9.97 -23.81 -1.75
CA VAL A 128 8.84 -22.88 -1.95
C VAL A 128 9.31 -21.50 -2.42
N PHE A 129 10.51 -21.08 -2.00
CA PHE A 129 11.05 -19.76 -2.33
C PHE A 129 11.81 -19.73 -3.68
N GLY A 130 11.84 -20.83 -4.44
CA GLY A 130 12.42 -20.88 -5.78
C GLY A 130 11.48 -20.35 -6.86
N GLU A 131 12.02 -19.69 -7.89
CA GLU A 131 11.22 -19.13 -9.01
C GLU A 131 10.37 -20.20 -9.71
N GLN A 132 10.85 -21.44 -9.77
CA GLN A 132 10.11 -22.57 -10.34
C GLN A 132 8.82 -22.94 -9.60
N PHE A 133 8.70 -22.62 -8.30
CA PHE A 133 7.50 -22.95 -7.51
C PHE A 133 6.31 -22.05 -7.88
N PHE A 134 6.58 -20.84 -8.37
CA PHE A 134 5.55 -19.89 -8.82
C PHE A 134 5.04 -20.17 -10.24
N ALA A 135 5.66 -21.11 -10.97
CA ALA A 135 5.31 -21.41 -12.36
C ALA A 135 4.09 -22.34 -12.49
N SER A 136 3.67 -23.00 -11.40
CA SER A 136 2.54 -23.94 -11.42
C SER A 136 1.74 -23.87 -10.11
N LEU A 137 0.43 -24.06 -10.21
CA LEU A 137 -0.42 -24.19 -9.02
C LEU A 137 -0.03 -25.46 -8.23
N PRO A 138 0.01 -25.39 -6.89
CA PRO A 138 0.25 -26.57 -6.07
C PRO A 138 -0.88 -27.61 -6.25
N PRO A 139 -0.60 -28.90 -5.99
CA PRO A 139 -1.60 -29.96 -6.08
C PRO A 139 -2.79 -29.69 -5.15
N HIS A 140 -3.98 -30.09 -5.59
CA HIS A 140 -5.20 -29.85 -4.83
C HIS A 140 -5.16 -30.60 -3.50
N CYS A 141 -5.45 -29.92 -2.39
CA CYS A 141 -5.46 -30.51 -1.06
C CYS A 141 -6.84 -30.38 -0.40
N PRO A 142 -7.16 -31.16 0.65
CA PRO A 142 -8.49 -31.11 1.30
C PRO A 142 -8.76 -29.80 2.05
N TYR A 143 -7.72 -28.99 2.28
CA TYR A 143 -7.84 -27.65 2.87
C TYR A 143 -8.01 -26.54 1.83
N ASN A 144 -8.08 -26.87 0.53
CA ASN A 144 -8.36 -25.89 -0.50
C ASN A 144 -9.79 -25.39 -0.34
N CYS A 145 -9.93 -24.10 -0.05
CA CYS A 145 -11.21 -23.42 -0.11
C CYS A 145 -11.62 -23.25 -1.57
N ALA A 146 -12.69 -23.93 -2.00
CA ALA A 146 -13.29 -23.67 -3.31
C ALA A 146 -13.92 -22.28 -3.29
N ILE A 147 -13.56 -21.44 -4.27
CA ILE A 147 -14.28 -20.21 -4.57
C ILE A 147 -15.27 -20.56 -5.69
N PRO A 148 -16.55 -20.82 -5.39
CA PRO A 148 -17.53 -21.14 -6.42
C PRO A 148 -17.75 -19.91 -7.29
N LEU A 149 -17.25 -19.96 -8.53
CA LEU A 149 -17.53 -18.94 -9.53
C LEU A 149 -18.94 -19.18 -10.08
N ALA A 150 -19.75 -18.13 -10.13
CA ALA A 150 -21.02 -18.19 -10.84
C ALA A 150 -20.75 -18.23 -12.35
N GLU A 151 -21.40 -19.15 -13.06
CA GLU A 151 -21.28 -19.29 -14.50
C GLU A 151 -21.61 -17.96 -15.21
N GLY A 152 -20.72 -17.51 -16.10
CA GLY A 152 -20.86 -16.24 -16.82
C GLY A 152 -20.43 -14.98 -16.07
N LYS A 153 -19.79 -15.10 -14.89
CA LYS A 153 -19.12 -13.97 -14.23
C LYS A 153 -17.61 -14.00 -14.46
N ASP A 154 -17.03 -12.84 -14.72
CA ASP A 154 -15.58 -12.69 -14.82
C ASP A 154 -14.90 -13.14 -13.51
N VAL A 155 -13.75 -13.79 -13.66
CA VAL A 155 -12.85 -14.07 -12.52
C VAL A 155 -12.39 -12.72 -11.94
N PRO A 156 -12.38 -12.57 -10.61
CA PRO A 156 -11.94 -11.33 -9.97
C PRO A 156 -10.47 -11.00 -10.28
#